data_AF-A0A7K2ZL70-F1
#
_entry.id   AF-A0A7K2ZL70-F1
#
_cell.length_a   1.000
_cell.length_b   1.000
_cell.length_c   1.000
_cell.angle_alpha   90.00
_cell.angle_beta   90.00
_cell.angle_gamma   90.00
#
_symmetry.space_group_name_H-M   'P 1'
#
loop_
_entity.id
_entity.type
_entity.pdbx_description
1 polymer ?
#
loop_
_entity_poly.entity_id
_entity_poly.type
_entity_poly.pdbx_seq_one_letter_code
_entity_poly.pdbx_strand_id
1 'polypeptide(L)' 'DRLTPQELQVVRLARGGSSSREIAAQLFLSRRTVEHHLYKAYPKLGVGSRRELARLDLG' A
#
# COMPACT_ATOMS: atom_id res chain seq x y z
N ASP A 1 -1.85 -7.03 14.37
CA ASP A 1 -2.90 -7.07 13.33
C ASP A 1 -2.33 -7.56 12.01
N ARG A 2 -3.11 -8.27 11.20
CA ARG A 2 -2.72 -8.72 9.85
C ARG A 2 -3.26 -7.77 8.77
N LEU A 3 -2.57 -7.73 7.62
CA LEU A 3 -3.08 -7.04 6.44
C LEU A 3 -4.33 -7.73 5.89
N THR A 4 -5.30 -6.96 5.41
CA THR A 4 -6.38 -7.50 4.58
C THR A 4 -5.87 -7.81 3.16
N PRO A 5 -6.58 -8.62 2.36
CA PRO A 5 -6.22 -8.87 0.97
C PRO A 5 -6.06 -7.58 0.14
N GLN A 6 -6.95 -6.60 0.32
CA GLN A 6 -6.89 -5.32 -0.38
C GLN A 6 -5.69 -4.48 0.07
N GLU A 7 -5.41 -4.43 1.37
CA GLU A 7 -4.23 -3.74 1.89
C GLU A 7 -2.95 -4.37 1.35
N LEU A 8 -2.84 -5.70 1.33
CA LEU A 8 -1.70 -6.43 0.78
C LEU A 8 -1.48 -6.11 -0.71
N GLN A 9 -2.56 -6.11 -1.50
CA GLN A 9 -2.48 -5.81 -2.94
C GLN A 9 -1.98 -4.38 -3.19
N VAL A 10 -2.54 -3.39 -2.47
CA VAL A 10 -2.11 -1.99 -2.55
C VAL A 10 -0.65 -1.83 -2.10
N VAL A 11 -0.26 -2.47 -1.00
CA VAL A 11 1.09 -2.42 -0.45
C VAL A 11 2.12 -3.03 -1.41
N ARG A 12 1.82 -4.16 -2.05
CA ARG A 12 2.72 -4.79 -3.03
C ARG A 12 3.01 -3.88 -4.22
N LEU A 13 1.98 -3.24 -4.77
CA LEU A 13 2.15 -2.27 -5.86
C LEU A 13 2.91 -1.01 -5.40
N ALA A 14 2.59 -0.50 -4.22
CA ALA A 14 3.27 0.67 -3.66
C ALA A 14 4.76 0.42 -3.38
N ARG A 15 5.11 -0.77 -2.86
CA ARG A 15 6.51 -1.21 -2.71
C ARG A 15 7.19 -1.33 -4.07
N GLY A 16 6.48 -1.83 -5.09
CA GLY A 16 6.95 -1.90 -6.46
C GLY A 16 7.16 -0.55 -7.16
N GLY A 17 6.89 0.57 -6.48
CA GLY A 17 7.14 1.92 -6.97
C GLY A 17 5.93 2.62 -7.57
N SER A 18 4.83 1.91 -7.84
CA SER A 18 3.61 2.51 -8.40
C SER A 18 3.04 3.58 -7.48
N SER A 19 2.68 4.75 -7.99
CA SER A 19 2.01 5.84 -7.28
C SER A 19 0.57 5.49 -6.89
N SER A 20 -0.02 6.20 -5.91
CA SER A 20 -1.42 5.97 -5.54
C SER A 20 -2.39 6.20 -6.69
N ARG A 21 -2.02 7.02 -7.69
CA ARG A 21 -2.82 7.24 -8.91
C ARG A 21 -2.75 6.03 -9.85
N GLU A 22 -1.56 5.47 -10.07
CA GLU A 22 -1.38 4.28 -10.92
C GLU A 22 -2.05 3.06 -10.29
N ILE A 23 -1.89 2.88 -8.97
CA ILE A 23 -2.56 1.81 -8.22
C ILE A 23 -4.09 1.96 -8.33
N ALA A 24 -4.61 3.18 -8.19
CA ALA A 24 -6.03 3.45 -8.33
C ALA A 24 -6.56 3.05 -9.72
N ALA A 25 -5.83 3.40 -10.78
CA ALA A 25 -6.17 3.00 -12.13
C ALA A 25 -6.12 1.48 -12.33
N GLN A 26 -5.07 0.81 -11.84
CA GLN A 26 -4.87 -0.63 -12.00
C GLN A 26 -5.90 -1.46 -11.22
N LEU A 27 -6.35 -0.96 -10.06
CA LEU A 27 -7.29 -1.66 -9.18
C LEU A 27 -8.75 -1.18 -9.36
N PHE A 28 -9.01 -0.27 -10.29
CA PHE A 28 -10.33 0.35 -10.48
C PHE A 28 -10.88 1.00 -9.20
N LEU A 29 -10.01 1.69 -8.46
CA LEU A 29 -10.33 2.38 -7.21
C LEU A 29 -10.17 3.88 -7.34
N SER A 30 -10.69 4.63 -6.36
CA SER A 30 -10.31 6.04 -6.21
C SER A 30 -8.91 6.16 -5.59
N ARG A 31 -8.20 7.26 -5.90
CA ARG A 31 -6.91 7.58 -5.25
C ARG A 31 -7.05 7.60 -3.72
N ARG A 32 -8.18 8.12 -3.22
CA ARG A 32 -8.46 8.21 -1.78
C ARG A 32 -8.64 6.83 -1.14
N THR A 33 -9.22 5.87 -1.85
CA THR A 33 -9.33 4.48 -1.37
C THR A 33 -7.96 3.84 -1.24
N VAL A 34 -7.06 4.08 -2.20
CA VAL A 34 -5.67 3.60 -2.13
C VAL A 34 -4.93 4.23 -0.95
N GLU A 35 -5.03 5.54 -0.77
CA GLU A 35 -4.45 6.25 0.37
C GLU A 35 -4.98 5.72 1.70
N HIS A 36 -6.28 5.41 1.78
CA HIS A 36 -6.89 4.80 2.95
C HIS A 36 -6.31 3.41 3.26
N HIS A 37 -6.15 2.55 2.26
CA HIS A 37 -5.51 1.25 2.46
C HIS A 37 -4.06 1.37 2.93
N LEU A 38 -3.27 2.28 2.34
CA LEU A 38 -1.90 2.54 2.79
C LEU A 38 -1.87 3.05 4.24
N TYR A 39 -2.75 3.98 4.59
CA TYR A 39 -2.87 4.51 5.95
C TYR A 39 -3.18 3.41 6.98
N LYS A 40 -4.05 2.44 6.64
CA LYS A 40 -4.36 1.31 7.52
C LYS A 40 -3.25 0.26 7.55
N ALA A 41 -2.51 0.07 6.45
CA ALA A 41 -1.47 -0.94 6.33
C ALA A 41 -0.15 -0.55 7.00
N TYR A 42 0.26 0.71 6.92
CA TYR A 42 1.52 1.21 7.46
C TYR A 42 1.77 0.85 8.94
N PRO A 43 0.84 1.13 9.89
CA PRO A 43 1.03 0.75 11.28
C PRO A 43 1.07 -0.78 11.48
N LYS A 44 0.37 -1.56 10.64
CA LYS A 44 0.41 -3.03 10.70
C LYS A 44 1.76 -3.61 10.27
N LEU A 45 2.47 -2.88 9.41
CA LEU A 45 3.80 -3.22 8.90
C LEU A 45 4.94 -2.57 9.70
N GLY A 46 4.63 -1.73 10.68
CA GLY A 46 5.63 -0.99 11.46
C GLY A 46 6.41 0.05 10.65
N VAL A 47 5.81 0.59 9.57
CA VAL A 47 6.44 1.65 8.75
C VAL A 47 5.69 2.96 8.89
N GLY A 48 6.43 4.07 8.90
CA GLY A 48 5.88 5.42 8.91
C GLY A 48 5.76 6.05 7.53
N SER A 49 6.43 5.49 6.52
CA SER A 49 6.51 6.14 5.20
C SER A 49 6.54 5.16 4.03
N ARG A 50 6.18 5.66 2.85
CA ARG A 50 6.35 4.94 1.58
C ARG A 50 7.81 4.56 1.33
N ARG A 51 8.75 5.43 1.73
CA ARG A 51 10.19 5.17 1.55
C ARG A 51 10.65 4.02 2.43
N GLU A 52 10.13 3.91 3.66
CA GLU A 52 10.34 2.74 4.53
C GLU A 52 9.69 1.48 3.95
N LEU A 53 8.45 1.58 3.47
CA LEU A 53 7.77 0.46 2.82
C LEU A 53 8.61 -0.13 1.67
N ALA A 54 9.23 0.72 0.84
CA ALA A 54 10.07 0.27 -0.28
C ALA A 54 11.29 -0.56 0.15
N ARG A 55 11.72 -0.46 1.42
CA ARG A 55 12.84 -1.23 1.98
C ARG A 55 12.40 -2.50 2.70
N LEU A 56 11.10 -2.66 2.97
CA LEU A 56 10.60 -3.90 3.56
C LEU A 56 10.68 -5.03 2.55
N ASP A 57 11.07 -6.20 3.03
CA ASP A 57 10.80 -7.43 2.32
C ASP A 57 9.42 -7.94 2.69
N LEU A 58 8.56 -8.14 1.69
CA LEU A 58 7.13 -8.38 1.93
C LEU A 58 6.72 -9.85 1.87
N GLY A 59 7.62 -10.78 1.55
CA GLY A 59 7.29 -12.21 1.46
C GLY A 59 6.28 -12.56 0.36
#